data_AF-L1IN34-F1
#
_entry.id   AF-L1IN34-F1
#
_cell.length_a   1.000
_cell.length_b   1.000
_cell.length_c   1.000
_cell.angle_alpha   90.00
_cell.angle_beta   90.00
_cell.angle_gamma   90.00
#
_symmetry.space_group_name_H-M   'P 1'
#
loop_
_entity.id
_entity.type
_entity.pdbx_description
1 polymer ?
#
loop_
_entity_poly.entity_id
_entity_poly.type
_entity_poly.pdbx_seq_one_letter_code
_entity_poly.pdbx_strand_id
1 'polypeptide(L)'
;MPSATVQRNIITNPEQLRKNVRRCMRKLLDKNLVSSDPNVNAERQIEFAWSLVDWRTFDPSSPLKTFPGDAANKEPSALELLILALKNSPSAEVHYASSSAIAYLAVRQDIRLALVETPSGPLMESLDLLIRRLEATEHSGLRYAICAIATELCKTEIGLIRLRDINFAQALERLRQKKIQPKDAALELIMDHLSLELRPRIS
;
A
#
# COMPACT_ATOMS: atom_id res chain seq x y z
N MET A 1 2.77 -22.74 25.98
CA MET A 1 4.00 -21.96 25.76
C MET A 1 3.60 -20.54 25.40
N PRO A 2 4.09 -19.49 26.07
CA PRO A 2 3.75 -18.12 25.71
C PRO A 2 4.41 -17.77 24.37
N SER A 3 3.59 -17.25 23.45
CA SER A 3 3.99 -16.67 22.17
C SER A 3 5.05 -15.61 22.40
N ALA A 4 6.24 -15.80 21.81
CA ALA A 4 7.28 -14.78 21.78
C ALA A 4 6.75 -13.58 21.00
N THR A 5 6.22 -12.59 21.74
CA THR A 5 5.83 -11.32 21.18
C THR A 5 7.12 -10.64 20.73
N VAL A 6 7.41 -10.66 19.43
CA VAL A 6 8.56 -9.98 18.85
C VAL A 6 8.40 -8.49 19.15
N GLN A 7 9.06 -8.01 20.20
CA GLN A 7 9.24 -6.58 20.44
C GLN A 7 10.02 -6.01 19.25
N ARG A 8 9.31 -5.44 18.29
CA ARG A 8 9.92 -4.63 17.23
C ARG A 8 10.40 -3.34 17.87
N ASN A 9 11.68 -3.26 18.18
CA ASN A 9 12.31 -1.99 18.55
C ASN A 9 12.14 -1.01 17.38
N ILE A 10 11.42 0.08 17.61
CA ILE A 10 11.23 1.14 16.61
C ILE A 10 12.61 1.71 16.27
N ILE A 11 13.05 1.53 15.02
CA ILE A 11 14.33 2.03 14.55
C ILE A 11 14.16 3.51 14.21
N THR A 12 14.78 4.40 14.98
CA THR A 12 14.69 5.85 14.78
C THR A 12 15.86 6.46 13.99
N ASN A 13 16.88 5.65 13.65
CA ASN A 13 18.04 6.10 12.87
C ASN A 13 17.78 5.99 11.35
N PRO A 14 17.81 7.10 10.58
CA PRO A 14 17.56 7.10 9.14
C PRO A 14 18.49 6.24 8.30
N GLU A 15 19.77 6.14 8.65
CA GLU A 15 20.74 5.32 7.91
C GLU A 15 20.52 3.83 8.14
N GLN A 16 20.18 3.45 9.37
CA GLN A 16 19.85 2.07 9.72
C GLN A 16 18.55 1.64 9.03
N LEU A 17 17.56 2.53 8.96
CA LEU A 17 16.37 2.35 8.15
C LEU A 17 16.75 2.13 6.68
N ARG A 18 17.52 3.05 6.06
CA ARG A 18 18.07 2.91 4.69
C ARG A 18 18.70 1.55 4.42
N LYS A 19 19.54 1.09 5.33
CA LYS A 19 20.21 -0.21 5.21
C LYS A 19 19.22 -1.38 5.27
N ASN A 20 18.21 -1.31 6.13
CA ASN A 20 17.20 -2.36 6.30
C ASN A 20 16.30 -2.49 5.08
N VAL A 21 15.77 -1.40 4.54
CA VAL A 21 14.94 -1.44 3.32
C VAL A 21 15.74 -1.94 2.14
N ARG A 22 16.96 -1.45 1.93
CA ARG A 22 17.84 -1.97 0.85
C ARG A 22 18.14 -3.45 1.01
N ARG A 23 18.31 -3.95 2.24
CA ARG A 23 18.49 -5.37 2.52
C ARG A 23 17.23 -6.17 2.15
N CYS A 24 16.05 -5.69 2.53
CA CYS A 24 14.79 -6.35 2.22
C CYS A 24 14.50 -6.36 0.71
N MET A 25 14.71 -5.23 0.02
CA MET A 25 14.57 -5.15 -1.43
C MET A 25 15.49 -6.14 -2.15
N ARG A 26 16.76 -6.24 -1.76
CA ARG A 26 17.69 -7.22 -2.34
C ARG A 26 17.20 -8.66 -2.20
N LYS A 27 16.64 -9.03 -1.05
CA LYS A 27 16.05 -10.38 -0.85
C LYS A 27 14.86 -10.68 -1.77
N LEU A 28 14.21 -9.65 -2.33
CA LEU A 28 13.06 -9.75 -3.22
C LEU A 28 13.45 -9.69 -4.71
N LEU A 29 14.56 -9.02 -5.03
CA LEU A 29 14.97 -8.73 -6.41
C LEU A 29 16.13 -9.60 -6.92
N ASP A 30 17.08 -9.94 -6.06
CA ASP A 30 18.25 -10.72 -6.45
C ASP A 30 17.83 -12.17 -6.73
N LYS A 31 17.94 -12.60 -7.99
CA LYS A 31 17.58 -13.94 -8.45
C LYS A 31 18.28 -15.06 -7.69
N ASN A 32 19.47 -14.81 -7.13
CA ASN A 32 20.21 -15.78 -6.34
C ASN A 32 19.69 -15.88 -4.90
N LEU A 33 18.97 -14.86 -4.43
CA LEU A 33 18.39 -14.81 -3.10
C LEU A 33 16.92 -15.21 -3.10
N VAL A 34 16.18 -14.96 -4.19
CA VAL A 34 14.77 -15.32 -4.32
C VAL A 34 14.58 -16.81 -4.06
N SER A 35 13.69 -17.14 -3.11
CA SER A 35 13.40 -18.52 -2.77
C SER A 35 12.51 -19.14 -3.84
N SER A 36 12.65 -20.43 -4.12
CA SER A 36 11.62 -21.18 -4.86
C SER A 36 10.38 -21.46 -4.01
N ASP A 37 10.50 -21.37 -2.69
CA ASP A 37 9.39 -21.55 -1.75
C ASP A 37 8.48 -20.30 -1.71
N PRO A 38 7.20 -20.40 -2.09
CA PRO A 38 6.27 -19.29 -2.07
C PRO A 38 6.00 -18.74 -0.66
N ASN A 39 6.06 -19.56 0.40
CA ASN A 39 5.84 -19.12 1.77
C ASN A 39 6.99 -18.22 2.25
N VAL A 40 8.23 -18.61 1.96
CA VAL A 40 9.41 -17.80 2.26
C VAL A 40 9.36 -16.46 1.52
N ASN A 41 8.89 -16.45 0.27
CA ASN A 41 8.72 -15.20 -0.48
C ASN A 41 7.62 -14.32 0.12
N ALA A 42 6.49 -14.90 0.55
CA ALA A 42 5.42 -14.17 1.23
C ALA A 42 5.91 -13.53 2.54
N GLU A 43 6.62 -14.28 3.38
CA GLU A 43 7.22 -13.75 4.61
C GLU A 43 8.16 -12.58 4.36
N ARG A 44 9.00 -12.67 3.32
CA ARG A 44 9.91 -11.57 2.93
C ARG A 44 9.18 -10.34 2.40
N GLN A 45 8.09 -10.53 1.66
CA GLN A 45 7.23 -9.43 1.23
C GLN A 45 6.59 -8.72 2.42
N ILE A 46 6.14 -9.49 3.42
CA ILE A 46 5.59 -8.97 4.67
C ILE A 46 6.68 -8.24 5.48
N GLU A 47 7.87 -8.81 5.64
CA GLU A 47 9.03 -8.18 6.31
C GLU A 47 9.37 -6.85 5.64
N PHE A 48 9.43 -6.83 4.31
CA PHE A 48 9.67 -5.64 3.53
C PHE A 48 8.60 -4.56 3.75
N ALA A 49 7.32 -4.91 3.64
CA ALA A 49 6.23 -3.95 3.84
C ALA A 49 6.28 -3.32 5.24
N TRP A 50 6.49 -4.12 6.28
CA TRP A 50 6.60 -3.59 7.64
C TRP A 50 7.85 -2.74 7.85
N SER A 51 8.96 -3.03 7.18
CA SER A 51 10.16 -2.19 7.24
C SER A 51 9.94 -0.76 6.68
N LEU A 52 8.91 -0.58 5.84
CA LEU A 52 8.53 0.73 5.29
C LEU A 52 7.56 1.50 6.19
N VAL A 53 6.81 0.83 7.07
CA VAL A 53 5.88 1.49 8.00
C VAL A 53 6.63 2.33 9.03
N ASP A 54 7.77 1.83 9.51
CA ASP A 54 8.66 2.56 10.43
C ASP A 54 9.33 3.79 9.78
N TRP A 55 9.18 3.96 8.46
CA TRP A 55 9.78 5.06 7.68
C TRP A 55 8.96 6.34 7.63
N ARG A 56 7.75 6.35 8.21
CA ARG A 56 6.82 7.50 8.16
C ARG A 56 7.44 8.82 8.64
N THR A 57 8.54 8.76 9.40
CA THR A 57 9.14 9.89 10.10
C THR A 57 10.41 10.47 9.48
N PHE A 58 11.03 9.86 8.47
CA PHE A 58 12.39 10.29 8.09
C PHE A 58 12.62 10.38 6.57
N ASP A 59 12.80 11.63 6.13
CA ASP A 59 13.65 12.04 5.01
C ASP A 59 12.99 12.19 3.60
N PRO A 60 12.95 13.41 3.02
CA PRO A 60 12.58 13.67 1.63
C PRO A 60 13.53 13.05 0.59
N SER A 61 14.80 12.76 0.94
CA SER A 61 15.80 12.13 0.06
C SER A 61 15.65 10.60 -0.08
N SER A 62 14.52 10.07 0.39
CA SER A 62 14.23 8.65 0.54
C SER A 62 14.13 7.87 -0.79
N PRO A 63 14.60 6.60 -0.84
CA PRO A 63 14.42 5.67 -1.97
C PRO A 63 12.96 5.28 -2.26
N LEU A 64 12.01 5.80 -1.48
CA LEU A 64 10.57 5.62 -1.72
C LEU A 64 10.15 6.12 -3.10
N LYS A 65 10.79 7.20 -3.57
CA LYS A 65 10.68 7.67 -4.96
C LYS A 65 11.88 7.32 -5.79
N THR A 66 13.10 7.41 -5.24
CA THR A 66 14.34 7.06 -5.95
C THR A 66 14.51 5.55 -6.03
N PHE A 67 13.65 4.95 -6.85
CA PHE A 67 14.04 4.04 -7.93
C PHE A 67 12.99 4.09 -9.05
N PRO A 68 12.98 5.15 -9.89
CA PRO A 68 12.58 5.06 -11.27
C PRO A 68 13.87 5.25 -12.06
N GLY A 69 14.67 4.20 -12.19
CA GLY A 69 15.96 4.29 -12.85
C GLY A 69 17.02 5.04 -12.04
N ASP A 70 17.99 4.29 -11.53
CA ASP A 70 19.31 4.55 -12.08
C ASP A 70 19.13 4.32 -13.58
N ALA A 71 19.28 5.31 -14.46
CA ALA A 71 19.00 5.12 -15.89
C ALA A 71 19.83 3.94 -16.49
N ALA A 72 20.83 3.46 -15.74
CA ALA A 72 21.57 2.22 -15.94
C ALA A 72 20.96 0.93 -15.32
N ASN A 73 20.29 0.98 -14.15
CA ASN A 73 19.77 -0.20 -13.44
C ASN A 73 18.23 -0.17 -13.33
N LYS A 74 17.60 -1.08 -14.08
CA LYS A 74 16.15 -1.28 -14.24
C LYS A 74 15.43 -1.85 -12.99
N GLU A 75 15.82 -1.44 -11.79
CA GLU A 75 15.20 -1.95 -10.55
C GLU A 75 13.95 -1.13 -10.16
N PRO A 76 12.88 -1.79 -9.67
CA PRO A 76 11.67 -1.11 -9.21
C PRO A 76 11.89 -0.40 -7.87
N SER A 77 11.17 0.71 -7.68
CA SER A 77 11.05 1.41 -6.40
C SER A 77 10.39 0.59 -5.31
N ALA A 78 10.59 1.04 -4.06
CA ALA A 78 9.94 0.43 -2.92
C ALA A 78 8.41 0.46 -3.04
N LEU A 79 7.86 1.56 -3.57
CA LEU A 79 6.42 1.68 -3.84
C LEU A 79 5.98 0.72 -4.96
N GLU A 80 6.72 0.61 -6.05
CA GLU A 80 6.43 -0.34 -7.12
C GLU A 80 6.49 -1.79 -6.64
N LEU A 81 7.45 -2.13 -5.77
CA LEU A 81 7.54 -3.45 -5.16
C LEU A 81 6.31 -3.80 -4.32
N LEU A 82 5.75 -2.82 -3.58
CA LEU A 82 4.50 -3.01 -2.84
C LEU A 82 3.32 -3.27 -3.80
N ILE A 83 3.24 -2.54 -4.91
CA ILE A 83 2.20 -2.75 -5.93
C ILE A 83 2.37 -4.10 -6.64
N LEU A 84 3.61 -4.48 -6.97
CA LEU A 84 3.92 -5.79 -7.56
C LEU A 84 3.58 -6.93 -6.60
N ALA A 85 3.86 -6.78 -5.30
CA ALA A 85 3.46 -7.75 -4.28
C ALA A 85 1.92 -7.87 -4.20
N LEU A 86 1.19 -6.74 -4.23
CA LEU A 86 -0.27 -6.74 -4.31
C LEU A 86 -0.81 -7.42 -5.57
N LYS A 87 -0.14 -7.24 -6.71
CA LYS A 87 -0.55 -7.80 -8.00
C LYS A 87 -0.32 -9.31 -8.07
N ASN A 88 0.86 -9.76 -7.64
CA ASN A 88 1.36 -11.10 -7.94
C ASN A 88 1.21 -12.11 -6.78
N SER A 89 1.09 -11.66 -5.54
CA SER A 89 0.97 -12.58 -4.41
C SER A 89 -0.46 -13.11 -4.29
N PRO A 90 -0.66 -14.41 -4.02
CA PRO A 90 -1.96 -14.96 -3.65
C PRO A 90 -2.29 -14.78 -2.16
N SER A 91 -1.34 -14.37 -1.31
CA SER A 91 -1.52 -14.29 0.15
C SER A 91 -2.27 -13.02 0.56
N ALA A 92 -3.35 -13.21 1.33
CA ALA A 92 -4.12 -12.12 1.91
C ALA A 92 -3.30 -11.31 2.93
N GLU A 93 -2.38 -11.96 3.64
CA GLU A 93 -1.45 -11.34 4.58
C GLU A 93 -0.46 -10.43 3.88
N VAL A 94 0.07 -10.86 2.72
CA VAL A 94 0.89 -9.99 1.87
C VAL A 94 0.09 -8.79 1.38
N HIS A 95 -1.17 -9.00 0.98
CA HIS A 95 -2.03 -7.89 0.57
C HIS A 95 -2.24 -6.90 1.70
N TYR A 96 -2.61 -7.39 2.88
CA TYR A 96 -2.82 -6.56 4.06
C TYR A 96 -1.56 -5.78 4.45
N ALA A 97 -0.40 -6.44 4.53
CA ALA A 97 0.86 -5.79 4.87
C ALA A 97 1.24 -4.72 3.83
N SER A 98 1.11 -5.04 2.54
CA SER A 98 1.47 -4.13 1.46
C SER A 98 0.55 -2.91 1.42
N SER A 99 -0.77 -3.10 1.49
CA SER A 99 -1.73 -1.99 1.54
C SER A 99 -1.57 -1.16 2.82
N SER A 100 -1.24 -1.77 3.96
CA SER A 100 -0.94 -1.03 5.17
C SER A 100 0.28 -0.13 4.97
N ALA A 101 1.38 -0.67 4.46
CA ALA A 101 2.58 0.12 4.14
C ALA A 101 2.26 1.29 3.19
N ILE A 102 1.50 1.05 2.13
CA ILE A 102 1.07 2.11 1.20
C ILE A 102 0.24 3.17 1.94
N ALA A 103 -0.71 2.79 2.80
CA ALA A 103 -1.51 3.73 3.58
C ALA A 103 -0.63 4.63 4.47
N TYR A 104 0.37 4.04 5.14
CA TYR A 104 1.33 4.78 5.96
C TYR A 104 2.19 5.74 5.14
N LEU A 105 2.56 5.36 3.91
CA LEU A 105 3.38 6.18 3.01
C LEU A 105 2.58 7.29 2.32
N ALA A 106 1.29 7.06 2.04
CA ALA A 106 0.40 7.99 1.34
C ALA A 106 0.15 9.31 2.11
N VAL A 107 0.55 9.40 3.38
CA VAL A 107 0.57 10.67 4.13
C VAL A 107 1.55 11.68 3.54
N ARG A 108 2.54 11.23 2.75
CA ARG A 108 3.47 12.09 2.03
C ARG A 108 2.89 12.50 0.67
N GLN A 109 2.96 13.79 0.35
CA GLN A 109 2.47 14.33 -0.93
C GLN A 109 3.11 13.66 -2.13
N ASP A 110 4.41 13.41 -2.05
CA ASP A 110 5.19 12.86 -3.13
C ASP A 110 4.69 11.44 -3.51
N ILE A 111 4.34 10.61 -2.52
CA ILE A 111 3.74 9.28 -2.72
C ILE A 111 2.33 9.38 -3.29
N ARG A 112 1.51 10.32 -2.81
CA ARG A 112 0.16 10.54 -3.38
C ARG A 112 0.22 10.82 -4.87
N LEU A 113 1.11 11.72 -5.29
CA LEU A 113 1.30 12.05 -6.70
C LEU A 113 1.75 10.82 -7.51
N ALA A 114 2.69 10.03 -6.99
CA ALA A 114 3.12 8.79 -7.67
C ALA A 114 1.99 7.76 -7.84
N LEU A 115 1.06 7.67 -6.90
CA LEU A 115 -0.08 6.74 -7.01
C LEU A 115 -1.13 7.19 -8.04
N VAL A 116 -1.20 8.48 -8.37
CA VAL A 116 -2.32 9.04 -9.16
C VAL A 116 -1.90 9.64 -10.50
N GLU A 117 -0.62 9.99 -10.67
CA GLU A 117 -0.10 10.67 -11.87
C GLU A 117 0.82 9.79 -12.74
N THR A 118 1.24 8.60 -12.28
CA THR A 118 2.22 7.80 -13.03
C THR A 118 1.64 7.22 -14.32
N PRO A 119 2.18 7.58 -15.51
CA PRO A 119 1.57 7.22 -16.79
C PRO A 119 1.99 5.85 -17.33
N SER A 120 2.96 5.17 -16.71
CA SER A 120 3.50 3.89 -17.17
C SER A 120 4.14 3.09 -16.04
N GLY A 121 4.37 1.79 -16.28
CA GLY A 121 4.98 0.91 -15.29
C GLY A 121 4.00 0.39 -14.23
N PRO A 122 4.50 -0.28 -13.17
CA PRO A 122 3.66 -0.97 -12.19
C PRO A 122 2.63 -0.07 -11.48
N LEU A 123 2.91 1.23 -11.33
CA LEU A 123 2.02 2.16 -10.63
C LEU A 123 0.81 2.61 -11.44
N MET A 124 0.85 2.49 -12.78
CA MET A 124 -0.21 2.99 -13.69
C MET A 124 -1.60 2.42 -13.35
N GLU A 125 -1.66 1.13 -12.99
CA GLU A 125 -2.90 0.42 -12.64
C GLU A 125 -3.11 0.29 -11.13
N SER A 126 -2.35 1.03 -10.31
CA SER A 126 -2.33 0.83 -8.86
C SER A 126 -3.70 1.06 -8.22
N LEU A 127 -4.43 2.09 -8.65
CA LEU A 127 -5.76 2.38 -8.10
C LEU A 127 -6.80 1.32 -8.50
N ASP A 128 -6.80 0.88 -9.75
CA ASP A 128 -7.67 -0.21 -10.22
C ASP A 128 -7.37 -1.51 -9.46
N LEU A 129 -6.10 -1.81 -9.24
CA LEU A 129 -5.68 -2.95 -8.44
C LEU A 129 -6.20 -2.85 -6.99
N LEU A 130 -6.09 -1.66 -6.36
CA LEU A 130 -6.59 -1.44 -5.00
C LEU A 130 -8.11 -1.64 -4.92
N ILE A 131 -8.88 -1.15 -5.90
CA ILE A 131 -10.34 -1.41 -5.96
C ILE A 131 -10.62 -2.91 -6.09
N ARG A 132 -9.96 -3.61 -7.04
CA ARG A 132 -10.16 -5.05 -7.22
C ARG A 132 -9.85 -5.82 -5.94
N ARG A 133 -8.83 -5.42 -5.19
CA ARG A 133 -8.49 -6.03 -3.89
C ARG A 133 -9.52 -5.72 -2.82
N LEU A 134 -10.03 -4.49 -2.76
CA LEU A 134 -11.11 -4.09 -1.85
C LEU A 134 -12.39 -4.92 -2.09
N GLU A 135 -12.77 -5.06 -3.36
CA GLU A 135 -13.95 -5.79 -3.78
C GLU A 135 -13.78 -7.30 -3.64
N ALA A 136 -12.57 -7.85 -3.75
CA ALA A 136 -12.35 -9.30 -3.62
C ALA A 136 -12.20 -9.75 -2.16
N THR A 137 -11.71 -8.89 -1.25
CA THR A 137 -11.27 -9.34 0.07
C THR A 137 -12.37 -9.56 1.09
N GLU A 138 -12.14 -10.54 1.98
CA GLU A 138 -12.88 -10.75 3.24
C GLU A 138 -12.15 -10.17 4.46
N HIS A 139 -10.89 -9.78 4.30
CA HIS A 139 -10.03 -9.31 5.39
C HIS A 139 -10.37 -7.87 5.78
N SER A 140 -10.89 -7.67 6.99
CA SER A 140 -11.26 -6.34 7.53
C SER A 140 -10.10 -5.35 7.51
N GLY A 141 -8.92 -5.77 8.00
CA GLY A 141 -7.71 -4.95 7.98
C GLY A 141 -7.28 -4.49 6.59
N LEU A 142 -7.44 -5.30 5.54
CA LEU A 142 -7.12 -4.90 4.17
C LEU A 142 -8.11 -3.84 3.66
N ARG A 143 -9.41 -4.00 3.96
CA ARG A 143 -10.43 -2.99 3.63
C ARG A 143 -10.11 -1.66 4.28
N TYR A 144 -9.77 -1.69 5.57
CA TYR A 144 -9.36 -0.50 6.31
C TYR A 144 -8.14 0.15 5.66
N ALA A 145 -7.09 -0.61 5.35
CA ALA A 145 -5.88 -0.09 4.73
C ALA A 145 -6.16 0.55 3.37
N ILE A 146 -6.97 -0.07 2.51
CA ILE A 146 -7.32 0.49 1.19
C ILE A 146 -8.18 1.75 1.33
N CYS A 147 -9.14 1.77 2.26
CA CYS A 147 -9.91 2.97 2.52
C CYS A 147 -9.03 4.10 3.07
N ALA A 148 -8.07 3.80 3.94
CA ALA A 148 -7.11 4.77 4.45
C ALA A 148 -6.21 5.35 3.33
N ILE A 149 -5.79 4.53 2.36
CA ILE A 149 -5.09 5.03 1.15
C ILE A 149 -5.99 6.03 0.43
N ALA A 150 -7.24 5.66 0.13
CA ALA A 150 -8.18 6.54 -0.57
C ALA A 150 -8.41 7.86 0.21
N THR A 151 -8.49 7.82 1.54
CA THR A 151 -8.63 9.02 2.37
C THR A 151 -7.44 9.96 2.23
N GLU A 152 -6.22 9.43 2.18
CA GLU A 152 -5.03 10.25 1.93
C GLU A 152 -5.04 10.83 0.51
N LEU A 153 -5.44 10.05 -0.50
CA LEU A 153 -5.52 10.52 -1.89
C LEU A 153 -6.57 11.63 -2.10
N CYS A 154 -7.71 11.58 -1.40
CA CYS A 154 -8.73 12.63 -1.46
C CYS A 154 -8.23 14.02 -1.00
N LYS A 155 -7.10 14.10 -0.30
CA LYS A 155 -6.50 15.38 0.12
C LYS A 155 -5.88 16.18 -1.03
N THR A 156 -5.76 15.61 -2.22
CA THR A 156 -5.31 16.32 -3.42
C THR A 156 -6.42 16.33 -4.47
N GLU A 157 -6.50 17.42 -5.24
CA GLU A 157 -7.51 17.56 -6.30
C GLU A 157 -7.40 16.45 -7.35
N ILE A 158 -6.17 16.15 -7.78
CA ILE A 158 -5.91 15.08 -8.74
C ILE A 158 -6.29 13.71 -8.16
N GLY A 159 -5.98 13.44 -6.90
CA GLY A 159 -6.37 12.19 -6.26
C GLY A 159 -7.88 12.02 -6.19
N LEU A 160 -8.60 13.10 -5.88
CA LEU A 160 -10.06 13.12 -5.87
C LEU A 160 -10.66 12.83 -7.26
N ILE A 161 -10.12 13.47 -8.32
CA ILE A 161 -10.53 13.21 -9.71
C ILE A 161 -10.30 11.74 -10.06
N ARG A 162 -9.10 11.22 -9.81
CA ARG A 162 -8.74 9.85 -10.17
C ARG A 162 -9.59 8.80 -9.43
N LEU A 163 -9.90 9.03 -8.15
CA LEU A 163 -10.80 8.14 -7.40
C LEU A 163 -12.25 8.18 -7.91
N ARG A 164 -12.70 9.33 -8.43
CA ARG A 164 -14.00 9.45 -9.09
C ARG A 164 -14.01 8.75 -10.45
N ASP A 165 -12.97 8.90 -11.26
CA ASP A 165 -12.85 8.27 -12.59
C ASP A 165 -13.01 6.75 -12.52
N ILE A 166 -12.41 6.13 -11.50
CA ILE A 166 -12.46 4.68 -11.28
C ILE A 166 -13.69 4.23 -10.48
N ASN A 167 -14.63 5.14 -10.20
CA ASN A 167 -15.86 4.89 -9.45
C ASN A 167 -15.64 4.27 -8.07
N PHE A 168 -14.66 4.77 -7.31
CA PHE A 168 -14.34 4.25 -5.97
C PHE A 168 -15.55 4.27 -5.02
N ALA A 169 -16.43 5.27 -5.14
CA ALA A 169 -17.67 5.36 -4.36
C ALA A 169 -18.59 4.14 -4.61
N GLN A 170 -18.70 3.67 -5.84
CA GLN A 170 -19.51 2.50 -6.18
C GLN A 170 -18.92 1.21 -5.57
N ALA A 171 -17.59 1.11 -5.51
CA ALA A 171 -16.91 0.00 -4.85
C ALA A 171 -17.19 -0.01 -3.34
N LEU A 172 -17.25 1.16 -2.68
CA LEU A 172 -17.65 1.28 -1.27
C LEU A 172 -19.10 0.82 -1.04
N GLU A 173 -20.03 1.18 -1.92
CA GLU A 173 -21.42 0.73 -1.84
C GLU A 173 -21.54 -0.79 -1.98
N ARG A 174 -20.84 -1.39 -2.95
CA ARG A 174 -20.79 -2.85 -3.12
C ARG A 174 -20.20 -3.53 -1.89
N LEU A 175 -19.18 -2.92 -1.28
CA LEU A 175 -18.59 -3.43 -0.05
C LEU A 175 -19.60 -3.44 1.11
N ARG A 176 -20.44 -2.40 1.25
CA ARG A 176 -21.51 -2.36 2.27
C ARG A 176 -22.59 -3.42 2.06
N GLN A 177 -22.88 -3.74 0.80
CA GLN A 177 -23.89 -4.75 0.47
C GLN A 177 -23.44 -6.17 0.83
N LYS A 178 -22.12 -6.40 0.95
CA LYS A 178 -21.62 -7.66 1.49
C LYS A 178 -22.04 -7.77 2.96
N LYS A 179 -22.83 -8.80 3.29
CA LYS A 179 -23.31 -9.10 4.65
C LYS A 179 -22.17 -9.57 5.57
N ILE A 180 -21.20 -8.70 5.83
CA ILE A 180 -20.02 -8.98 6.65
C ILE A 180 -20.39 -8.77 8.13
N GLN A 181 -20.09 -9.76 8.96
CA GLN A 181 -20.16 -9.65 10.41
C GLN A 181 -18.81 -9.97 11.05
N PRO A 182 -18.44 -9.30 12.17
CA PRO A 182 -19.14 -8.16 12.77
C PRO A 182 -19.00 -6.89 11.92
N LYS A 183 -19.95 -5.95 12.05
CA LYS A 183 -19.82 -4.62 11.45
C LYS A 183 -18.69 -3.86 12.15
N ASP A 184 -17.71 -3.41 11.38
CA ASP A 184 -16.59 -2.62 11.87
C ASP A 184 -16.97 -1.13 11.83
N ALA A 185 -17.24 -0.54 12.99
CA ALA A 185 -17.66 0.86 13.10
C ALA A 185 -16.60 1.85 12.61
N ALA A 186 -15.30 1.52 12.78
CA ALA A 186 -14.22 2.40 12.33
C ALA A 186 -14.12 2.41 10.80
N LEU A 187 -14.29 1.23 10.18
CA LEU A 187 -14.35 1.13 8.73
C LEU A 187 -15.55 1.90 8.16
N GLU A 188 -16.75 1.75 8.75
CA GLU A 188 -17.94 2.47 8.27
C GLU A 188 -17.77 3.99 8.33
N LEU A 189 -17.16 4.53 9.39
CA LEU A 189 -16.87 5.97 9.50
C LEU A 189 -15.96 6.47 8.37
N ILE A 190 -14.93 5.71 8.01
CA ILE A 190 -14.04 6.06 6.90
C ILE A 190 -14.78 5.97 5.57
N MET A 191 -15.60 4.94 5.39
CA MET A 191 -16.40 4.76 4.18
C MET A 191 -17.41 5.89 4.02
N ASP A 192 -18.07 6.35 5.09
CA ASP A 192 -18.97 7.50 5.08
C ASP A 192 -18.25 8.78 4.67
N HIS A 193 -17.09 9.06 5.27
CA HIS A 193 -16.27 10.20 4.91
C HIS A 193 -15.89 10.17 3.42
N LEU A 194 -15.40 9.03 2.92
CA LEU A 194 -15.03 8.86 1.52
C LEU A 194 -16.23 9.02 0.57
N SER A 195 -17.37 8.43 0.92
CA SER A 195 -18.61 8.57 0.13
C SER A 195 -19.05 10.04 0.03
N LEU A 196 -18.84 10.85 1.06
CA LEU A 196 -19.15 12.27 1.04
C LEU A 196 -18.18 13.06 0.16
N GLU A 197 -16.87 12.85 0.30
CA GLU A 197 -15.85 13.54 -0.51
C GLU A 197 -15.98 13.23 -2.00
N LEU A 198 -16.26 11.95 -2.33
CA LEU A 198 -16.32 11.50 -3.71
C LEU A 198 -17.57 11.93 -4.46
N ARG A 199 -18.61 12.43 -3.77
CA ARG A 199 -19.81 12.97 -4.44
C ARG A 199 -19.43 14.15 -5.35
N PRO A 200 -19.96 14.20 -6.58
CA PRO A 200 -19.84 15.39 -7.41
C PRO A 200 -20.40 16.59 -6.64
N ARG A 201 -19.61 17.67 -6.51
CA ARG A 201 -20.15 18.94 -6.02
C ARG A 201 -21.00 19.51 -7.15
N ILE A 202 -22.31 19.54 -6.97
CA ILE A 202 -23.22 20.24 -7.89
C ILE A 202 -22.91 21.72 -7.70
N SER A 203 -22.20 22.30 -8.67
CA SER A 203 -21.99 23.75 -8.81
C SER A 203 -23.11 24.37 -9.60
#